data_AF-A0A109LCE8-F1
#
_entry.id   AF-A0A109LCE8-F1
#
_cell.length_a   1.000
_cell.length_b   1.000
_cell.length_c   1.000
_cell.angle_alpha   90.00
_cell.angle_beta   90.00
_cell.angle_gamma   90.00
#
_symmetry.space_group_name_H-M   'P 1'
#
loop_
_entity.id
_entity.type
_entity.pdbx_description
1 polymer ?
#
loop_
_entity_poly.entity_id
_entity_poly.type
_entity_poly.pdbx_seq_one_letter_code
_entity_poly.pdbx_strand_id
1 'polypeptide(L)'
;MNIPHKWREQFPHALIEQQAIGESRADVFRLRHDGGTDLFLKSDLLEEHSELADEIDRLRWLQQMGLPAPVVLDEVTAAHSH
;
A
#
# COMPACT_ATOMS: atom_id res chain seq x y z
N MET A 1 -13.09 -3.98 2.42
CA MET A 1 -12.45 -2.76 1.86
C MET A 1 -12.48 -2.82 0.34
N ASN A 2 -12.65 -1.68 -0.33
CA ASN A 2 -12.72 -1.59 -1.79
C ASN A 2 -11.34 -1.14 -2.32
N ILE A 3 -10.54 -2.05 -2.89
CA ILE A 3 -9.28 -1.64 -3.56
C ILE A 3 -9.62 -0.71 -4.72
N PRO A 4 -8.94 0.44 -4.89
CA PRO A 4 -9.14 1.34 -6.03
C PRO A 4 -9.16 0.61 -7.38
N HIS A 5 -10.10 0.97 -8.25
CA HIS A 5 -10.33 0.30 -9.54
C HIS A 5 -9.05 0.16 -10.38
N LYS A 6 -8.24 1.23 -10.42
CA LYS A 6 -6.96 1.25 -11.16
C LYS A 6 -6.04 0.08 -10.82
N TRP A 7 -5.99 -0.33 -9.55
CA TRP A 7 -5.10 -1.41 -9.12
C TRP A 7 -5.68 -2.79 -9.34
N ARG A 8 -7.02 -2.93 -9.38
CA ARG A 8 -7.63 -4.19 -9.82
C ARG A 8 -7.37 -4.45 -11.29
N GLU A 9 -7.42 -3.42 -12.12
CA GLU A 9 -7.10 -3.53 -13.55
C GLU A 9 -5.62 -3.83 -13.78
N GLN A 10 -4.73 -3.24 -12.97
CA GLN A 10 -3.29 -3.48 -13.05
C GLN A 10 -2.89 -4.88 -12.55
N PHE A 11 -3.63 -5.42 -11.57
CA PHE A 11 -3.37 -6.72 -10.95
C PHE A 11 -4.60 -7.65 -10.99
N PRO A 12 -5.12 -7.99 -12.19
CA PRO A 12 -6.42 -8.64 -12.35
C PRO A 12 -6.48 -10.07 -11.83
N HIS A 13 -5.32 -10.72 -11.66
CA HIS A 13 -5.19 -12.09 -11.18
C HIS A 13 -4.45 -12.17 -9.84
N ALA A 14 -4.15 -11.04 -9.19
CA ALA A 14 -3.46 -11.07 -7.93
C ALA A 14 -4.36 -11.62 -6.81
N LEU A 15 -3.82 -12.57 -6.05
CA LEU A 15 -4.44 -13.00 -4.80
C LEU A 15 -4.17 -11.91 -3.75
N ILE A 16 -5.24 -11.36 -3.19
CA ILE A 16 -5.17 -10.32 -2.15
C ILE A 16 -5.43 -10.95 -0.80
N GLU A 17 -4.50 -10.77 0.13
CA GLU A 17 -4.59 -11.35 1.46
C GLU A 17 -4.35 -10.30 2.54
N GLN A 18 -5.34 -10.11 3.41
CA GLN A 18 -5.18 -9.23 4.55
C GLN A 18 -4.13 -9.80 5.50
N GLN A 19 -3.20 -8.97 5.92
CA GLN A 19 -2.16 -9.30 6.88
C GLN A 19 -2.63 -8.81 8.25
N ALA A 20 -2.77 -9.73 9.22
CA ALA A 20 -3.18 -9.41 10.58
C ALA A 20 -2.00 -9.05 11.51
N ILE A 21 -0.77 -9.10 10.99
CA ILE A 21 0.44 -8.78 11.75
C ILE A 21 0.70 -7.29 11.55
N GLY A 22 0.13 -6.48 12.44
CA GLY A 22 0.29 -5.03 12.49
C GLY A 22 -0.45 -4.46 13.70
N GLU A 23 0.21 -3.59 14.45
CA GLU A 23 -0.39 -2.91 15.61
C GLU A 23 -0.94 -1.51 15.25
N SER A 24 -0.80 -1.10 13.98
CA SER A 24 -1.32 0.16 13.45
C SER A 24 -2.81 0.06 13.10
N ARG A 25 -3.47 1.21 12.97
CA ARG A 25 -4.84 1.33 12.44
C ARG A 25 -4.94 1.08 10.92
N ALA A 26 -3.81 1.16 10.22
CA ALA A 26 -3.76 0.90 8.78
C ALA A 26 -4.02 -0.58 8.47
N ASP A 27 -4.87 -0.82 7.49
CA ASP A 27 -5.03 -2.13 6.87
C ASP A 27 -3.82 -2.42 5.97
N VAL A 28 -3.29 -3.64 6.08
CA VAL A 28 -2.18 -4.13 5.25
C VAL A 28 -2.64 -5.35 4.46
N PHE A 29 -2.38 -5.35 3.16
CA PHE A 29 -2.66 -6.47 2.27
C PHE A 29 -1.41 -6.89 1.52
N ARG A 30 -1.23 -8.19 1.37
CA ARG A 30 -0.24 -8.78 0.46
C ARG A 30 -0.93 -9.15 -0.84
N LEU A 31 -0.39 -8.69 -1.95
CA LEU A 31 -0.81 -9.04 -3.29
C LEU A 31 0.20 -10.04 -3.85
N ARG A 32 -0.25 -11.27 -4.07
CA ARG A 32 0.56 -12.30 -4.72
C ARG A 32 0.19 -12.38 -6.20
N HIS A 33 1.18 -12.28 -7.09
CA HIS A 33 0.99 -12.56 -8.51
C HIS A 33 1.89 -13.72 -8.94
N ASP A 34 1.46 -14.48 -9.94
CA ASP A 34 2.19 -15.66 -10.39
C ASP A 34 3.61 -15.31 -10.84
N GLY A 35 4.59 -15.97 -10.21
CA GLY A 35 5.97 -15.95 -10.68
C GLY A 35 6.78 -14.68 -10.41
N GLY A 36 6.34 -13.77 -9.54
CA GLY A 36 7.23 -12.67 -9.14
C GLY A 36 6.99 -12.12 -7.74
N THR A 37 7.63 -10.98 -7.46
CA THR A 37 7.75 -10.43 -6.12
C THR A 37 6.40 -10.03 -5.53
N ASP A 38 6.14 -10.41 -4.29
CA ASP A 38 4.95 -9.96 -3.58
C ASP A 38 4.91 -8.44 -3.46
N LEU A 39 3.73 -7.87 -3.67
CA LEU A 39 3.46 -6.47 -3.45
C LEU A 39 2.70 -6.28 -2.14
N PHE A 40 2.85 -5.12 -1.54
CA PHE A 40 2.11 -4.73 -0.34
C PHE A 40 1.27 -3.50 -0.62
N LEU A 41 0.00 -3.58 -0.24
CA LEU A 41 -0.93 -2.46 -0.24
C LEU A 41 -1.19 -2.08 1.21
N LYS A 42 -1.02 -0.80 1.51
CA LYS A 42 -1.44 -0.21 2.79
C LYS A 42 -2.54 0.81 2.55
N SER A 43 -3.48 0.88 3.48
CA SER A 43 -4.60 1.80 3.43
C SER A 43 -4.98 2.25 4.83
N ASP A 44 -5.26 3.54 4.98
CA ASP A 44 -5.62 4.17 6.23
C ASP A 44 -6.64 5.29 5.95
N LEU A 45 -7.41 5.68 6.96
CA LEU A 45 -8.28 6.84 6.87
C LEU A 45 -7.41 8.11 6.86
N LEU A 46 -7.75 9.05 5.98
CA LEU A 46 -7.08 10.34 5.92
C LEU A 46 -7.55 11.23 7.09
N GLU A 47 -6.91 11.07 8.24
CA GLU A 47 -7.17 11.80 9.49
C GLU A 47 -5.91 12.57 9.93
N GLU A 48 -6.04 13.44 10.94
CA GLU A 48 -4.95 14.25 11.50
C GLU A 48 -3.72 13.43 11.95
N HIS A 49 -3.91 12.13 12.23
CA HIS A 49 -2.87 11.21 12.66
C HIS A 49 -2.65 10.05 11.68
N SER A 50 -2.98 10.22 10.39
CA SER A 50 -2.67 9.21 9.37
C SER A 50 -1.17 9.21 9.09
N GLU A 51 -0.52 8.05 9.13
CA GLU A 51 0.93 7.97 8.94
C GLU A 51 1.34 7.66 7.50
N LEU A 52 0.40 7.32 6.60
CA LEU A 52 0.73 6.84 5.25
C LEU A 52 1.41 7.89 4.38
N ALA A 53 0.96 9.15 4.42
CA ALA A 53 1.59 10.21 3.64
C ALA A 53 3.06 10.40 4.06
N ASP A 54 3.29 10.48 5.37
CA ASP A 54 4.64 10.59 5.89
C ASP A 54 5.48 9.32 5.66
N GLU A 55 4.87 8.13 5.71
CA GLU A 55 5.55 6.86 5.38
C GLU A 55 6.06 6.88 3.94
N ILE A 56 5.24 7.34 3.00
CA ILE A 56 5.61 7.48 1.59
C ILE A 56 6.80 8.44 1.43
N ASP A 57 6.77 9.58 2.11
CA ASP A 57 7.87 10.55 2.07
C ASP A 57 9.17 9.96 2.64
N ARG A 58 9.09 9.23 3.75
CA ARG A 58 10.24 8.54 4.35
C ARG A 58 10.80 7.45 3.43
N LEU A 59 9.94 6.65 2.78
CA LEU A 59 10.37 5.61 1.83
C LEU A 59 11.06 6.21 0.59
N ARG A 60 10.50 7.28 0.03
CA ARG A 60 11.10 8.03 -1.09
C ARG A 60 12.46 8.61 -0.69
N TRP A 61 12.56 9.17 0.50
CA TRP A 61 13.83 9.68 1.03
C TRP A 61 14.88 8.56 1.20
N LEU A 62 14.52 7.41 1.78
CA LEU A 62 15.42 6.26 1.90
C LEU A 62 15.95 5.78 0.55
N GLN A 63 15.09 5.74 -0.47
CA GLN A 63 15.48 5.38 -1.82
C GLN A 63 16.50 6.37 -2.41
N GLN A 64 16.29 7.67 -2.22
CA GLN A 64 17.23 8.71 -2.66
C GLN A 64 18.60 8.58 -1.98
N MET A 65 18.63 8.13 -0.73
CA MET A 65 19.86 7.87 0.02
C MET A 65 20.56 6.55 -0.37
N GLY A 66 19.96 5.76 -1.26
CA GLY A 66 20.46 4.43 -1.63
C GLY A 66 20.34 3.41 -0.50
N LEU A 67 19.47 3.66 0.48
CA LEU A 67 19.23 2.75 1.59
C LEU A 67 18.21 1.68 1.19
N PRO A 68 18.37 0.43 1.65
CA PRO A 68 17.42 -0.64 1.35
C PRO A 68 16.08 -0.35 2.03
N ALA A 69 15.04 -0.14 1.23
CA ALA A 69 13.67 0.08 1.68
C ALA A 69 12.69 -0.39 0.59
N PRO A 70 11.42 -0.68 0.94
CA PRO A 70 10.36 -0.87 -0.04
C PRO A 70 10.26 0.34 -0.99
N VAL A 71 10.03 0.07 -2.27
CA VAL A 71 9.81 1.11 -3.28
C VAL A 71 8.32 1.45 -3.34
N VAL A 72 8.00 2.74 -3.27
CA VAL A 72 6.62 3.21 -3.48
C VAL A 72 6.31 3.10 -4.97
N LEU A 73 5.43 2.15 -5.34
CA LEU A 73 5.04 1.92 -6.73
C LEU A 73 3.97 2.90 -7.20
N ASP A 74 3.00 3.22 -6.35
CA ASP A 74 1.90 4.11 -6.63
C ASP A 74 1.21 4.54 -5.31
N GLU A 75 0.43 5.61 -5.35
CA GLU A 75 -0.40 6.09 -4.25
C GLU A 75 -1.75 6.60 -4.78
N VAL A 76 -2.78 6.60 -3.94
CA VAL A 76 -4.07 7.22 -4.29
C VAL A 76 -4.84 7.61 -3.04
N THR A 77 -5.39 8.82 -3.07
CA THR A 77 -6.41 9.24 -2.12
C THR A 77 -7.76 9.04 -2.80
N ALA A 78 -8.55 8.10 -2.31
CA ALA A 78 -9.93 7.92 -2.75
C ALA A 78 -10.89 8.58 -1.76
N ALA A 79 -11.85 9.36 -2.26
CA ALA A 79 -12.97 9.78 -1.44
C ALA A 79 -13.77 8.53 -1.02
N HIS A 80 -14.07 8.40 0.28
CA HIS A 80 -14.96 7.34 0.77
C HIS A 80 -16.28 7.43 0.02
N SER A 81 -16.52 6.49 -0.89
CA SER A 81 -17.81 6.31 -1.52
C SER A 81 -18.53 5.26 -0.69
N HIS A 82 -19.53 5.72 0.08
CA HIS A 82 -20.42 4.88 0.89
C HIS A 82 -21.12 3.80 0.05
#